data_AF-A0A7X5IGI2-F1
#
_entry.id   AF-A0A7X5IGI2-F1
#
_cell.length_a   1.000
_cell.length_b   1.000
_cell.length_c   1.000
_cell.angle_alpha   90.00
_cell.angle_beta   90.00
_cell.angle_gamma   90.00
#
_symmetry.space_group_name_H-M   'P 1'
#
loop_
_entity.id
_entity.type
_entity.pdbx_description
1 polymer ?
#
loop_
_entity_poly.entity_id
_entity_poly.type
_entity_poly.pdbx_seq_one_letter_code
_entity_poly.pdbx_strand_id
1 'polypeptide(L)' 'AALSLDRLVCVGELSSFIAEGARDAGMDAARISRAATVADVLEELDTLLEPGDAVLVKASHFMGLTRVVEGLVR' A
#
# COMPACT_ATOMS: atom_id res chain seq x y z
N ALA A 1 -15.04 -1.83 14.00
CA ALA A 1 -14.75 -2.91 13.05
C ALA A 1 -13.34 -2.68 12.52
N ALA A 2 -12.45 -3.67 12.61
CA ALA A 2 -11.23 -3.66 11.81
C ALA A 2 -11.67 -3.63 10.34
N LEU A 3 -11.19 -2.66 9.57
CA LEU A 3 -11.54 -2.54 8.16
C LEU A 3 -11.14 -3.84 7.44
N SER A 4 -12.04 -4.37 6.61
CA SER A 4 -11.78 -5.56 5.79
C SER A 4 -10.83 -5.21 4.64
N LEU A 5 -9.56 -4.99 4.93
CA LEU A 5 -8.54 -4.78 3.92
C LEU A 5 -7.98 -6.11 3.46
N ASP A 6 -8.04 -6.38 2.15
CA ASP A 6 -7.44 -7.57 1.56
C ASP A 6 -5.92 -7.44 1.48
N ARG A 7 -5.41 -6.22 1.28
CA ARG A 7 -3.98 -5.90 1.17
C ARG A 7 -3.63 -4.54 1.79
N LEU A 8 -2.41 -4.45 2.32
CA LEU A 8 -1.77 -3.23 2.80
C LEU A 8 -0.35 -3.14 2.24
N VAL A 9 -0.07 -2.09 1.47
CA VAL A 9 1.27 -1.80 0.93
C VAL A 9 1.85 -0.60 1.66
N CYS A 10 2.92 -0.81 2.42
CA CYS A 10 3.62 0.24 3.17
C CYS A 10 4.83 0.73 2.38
N VAL A 11 4.86 2.03 2.03
CA VAL A 11 5.88 2.60 1.12
C VAL A 11 6.87 3.50 1.86
N GLY A 12 8.16 3.22 1.70
CA GLY A 12 9.26 3.96 2.30
C GLY A 12 9.59 3.54 3.73
N GLU A 13 10.81 3.85 4.19
CA GLU A 13 11.36 3.35 5.46
C GLU A 13 10.49 3.70 6.69
N LEU A 14 9.95 4.92 6.73
CA LEU A 14 9.12 5.41 7.84
C LEU A 14 7.77 4.68 7.95
N SER A 15 7.32 4.00 6.89
CA SER A 15 6.07 3.24 6.89
C SER A 15 6.18 1.87 7.59
N SER A 16 7.39 1.47 8.00
CA SER A 16 7.63 0.22 8.71
C SER A 16 6.78 0.08 9.98
N PHE A 17 6.59 1.18 10.72
CA PHE A 17 5.73 1.22 11.92
C PHE A 17 4.24 1.02 11.59
N ILE A 18 3.78 1.41 10.41
CA ILE A 18 2.40 1.15 9.97
C ILE A 18 2.19 -0.35 9.75
N ALA A 19 3.16 -1.02 9.12
CA ALA A 19 3.11 -2.46 8.91
C ALA A 19 3.20 -3.25 10.23
N GLU A 20 3.97 -2.77 11.20
CA GLU A 20 4.04 -3.37 12.54
C GLU A 20 2.71 -3.20 13.29
N GLY A 21 2.18 -1.97 13.35
CA GLY A 21 0.89 -1.71 13.99
C GLY A 21 -0.27 -2.48 13.35
N ALA A 22 -0.26 -2.69 12.02
CA ALA A 22 -1.25 -3.53 11.35
C ALA A 22 -1.14 -5.01 11.75
N ARG A 23 0.07 -5.56 11.89
CA ARG A 23 0.29 -6.92 12.38
C ARG A 23 -0.17 -7.07 13.82
N ASP A 24 0.18 -6.12 14.69
CA ASP A 24 -0.21 -6.12 16.09
C ASP A 24 -1.73 -6.00 16.28
N ALA A 25 -2.41 -5.32 15.34
CA ALA A 25 -3.86 -5.23 15.28
C ALA A 25 -4.54 -6.50 14.71
N GLY A 26 -3.76 -7.53 14.34
CA GLY A 26 -4.26 -8.84 13.91
C GLY A 26 -4.42 -9.01 12.41
N MET A 27 -3.88 -8.11 11.57
CA MET A 27 -3.86 -8.32 10.13
C MET A 27 -2.82 -9.39 9.77
N ASP A 28 -3.21 -10.32 8.89
CA ASP A 28 -2.32 -11.38 8.41
C ASP A 28 -1.07 -10.78 7.76
N ALA A 29 0.10 -11.23 8.21
CA ALA A 29 1.39 -10.78 7.72
C ALA A 29 1.56 -11.01 6.21
N ALA A 30 0.88 -12.01 5.62
CA ALA A 30 0.88 -12.28 4.19
C ALA A 30 0.12 -11.22 3.37
N ARG A 31 -0.74 -10.42 4.03
CA ARG A 31 -1.49 -9.33 3.39
C ARG A 31 -0.78 -7.98 3.49
N ILE A 32 0.39 -7.93 4.15
CA ILE A 32 1.14 -6.70 4.40
C ILE A 32 2.47 -6.77 3.64
N SER A 33 2.61 -5.96 2.60
CA SER A 33 3.86 -5.77 1.87
C SER A 33 4.54 -4.46 2.26
N ARG A 34 5.86 -4.43 2.11
CA ARG A 34 6.70 -3.25 2.33
C ARG A 34 7.48 -2.98 1.05
N ALA A 35 7.36 -1.78 0.53
CA ALA A 35 8.04 -1.31 -0.67
C ALA A 35 8.98 -0.16 -0.29
N ALA A 36 10.18 -0.12 -0.87
CA ALA A 36 11.13 0.96 -0.59
C ALA A 36 10.80 2.21 -1.42
N THR A 37 10.36 2.01 -2.65
CA THR A 37 10.11 3.09 -3.61
C THR A 37 8.71 3.03 -4.23
N VAL A 38 8.30 4.12 -4.88
CA VAL A 38 7.06 4.17 -5.68
C VAL A 38 7.12 3.20 -6.87
N ALA A 39 8.30 2.95 -7.44
CA ALA A 39 8.43 2.02 -8.56
C ALA A 39 8.11 0.59 -8.13
N ASP A 40 8.65 0.15 -7.00
CA ASP A 40 8.38 -1.17 -6.43
C ASP A 40 6.88 -1.38 -6.19
N VAL A 41 6.16 -0.32 -5.76
CA VAL A 41 4.71 -0.35 -5.56
C VAL A 41 3.98 -0.54 -6.88
N LEU A 42 4.34 0.21 -7.92
CA LEU A 42 3.68 0.09 -9.22
C LEU A 42 3.88 -1.30 -9.83
N GLU A 43 5.08 -1.87 -9.71
CA GLU A 43 5.35 -3.25 -10.14
C GLU A 43 4.52 -4.28 -9.35
N GLU A 44 4.39 -4.11 -8.03
CA GLU A 44 3.51 -4.98 -7.22
C GLU A 44 2.04 -4.84 -7.65
N LEU A 45 1.55 -3.60 -7.79
CA LEU A 45 0.15 -3.31 -8.11
C LEU A 45 -0.24 -3.81 -9.51
N ASP A 46 0.66 -3.74 -10.50
CA ASP A 46 0.45 -4.28 -11.85
C ASP A 46 0.13 -5.79 -11.84
N THR A 47 0.66 -6.52 -10.86
CA THR A 47 0.39 -7.97 -10.72
C THR A 47 -0.77 -8.29 -9.79
N LEU A 48 -1.12 -7.34 -8.92
CA LEU A 48 -2.08 -7.54 -7.83
C LEU A 48 -3.50 -7.14 -8.24
N LEU A 49 -3.64 -6.00 -8.93
CA LEU A 49 -4.92 -5.36 -9.12
C LEU A 49 -5.73 -6.00 -10.24
N GLU A 50 -7.00 -6.21 -9.96
CA GLU A 50 -8.00 -6.66 -10.92
C GLU A 50 -9.04 -5.56 -11.19
N PRO A 51 -9.69 -5.56 -12.37
CA PRO A 51 -10.79 -4.66 -12.63
C PRO A 51 -11.91 -4.80 -11.59
N GLY A 52 -12.23 -3.71 -10.90
CA GLY A 52 -13.23 -3.67 -9.83
C GLY A 52 -12.64 -3.48 -8.43
N ASP A 53 -11.33 -3.59 -8.28
CA ASP A 53 -10.65 -3.33 -7.01
C ASP A 53 -10.73 -1.86 -6.58
N ALA A 54 -10.80 -1.66 -5.27
CA ALA A 54 -10.79 -0.34 -4.65
C ALA A 54 -9.42 -0.07 -4.02
N VAL A 55 -8.73 0.97 -4.50
CA VAL A 55 -7.41 1.37 -3.98
C VAL A 55 -7.52 2.68 -3.22
N LEU A 56 -7.12 2.67 -1.95
CA LEU A 56 -6.94 3.88 -1.14
C LEU A 56 -5.46 4.26 -1.07
N VAL A 57 -5.10 5.41 -1.63
CA VAL A 57 -3.75 5.95 -1.52
C VAL A 57 -3.74 7.05 -0.46
N LYS A 58 -2.94 6.88 0.59
CA LYS A 58 -2.75 7.89 1.64
C LYS A 58 -1.28 8.19 1.87
N ALA A 59 -0.93 9.46 1.78
CA ALA A 59 0.36 9.98 2.21
C ALA A 59 0.23 11.46 2.62
N SER A 60 1.27 12.01 3.23
CA SER A 60 1.45 13.45 3.29
C SER A 60 1.89 13.95 1.92
N HIS A 61 1.45 15.14 1.52
CA HIS A 61 1.66 15.67 0.16
C HIS A 61 3.13 15.65 -0.29
N PHE A 62 4.06 15.94 0.63
CA PHE A 62 5.50 15.95 0.35
C PHE A 62 6.11 14.56 0.08
N MET A 63 5.43 13.46 0.40
CA MET A 63 5.96 12.10 0.23
C MET A 63 5.95 11.61 -1.22
N GLY A 64 5.33 12.36 -2.15
CA GLY A 64 5.37 12.04 -3.58
C GLY A 64 4.53 10.83 -4.00
N LEU A 65 3.70 10.28 -3.11
CA LEU A 65 2.85 9.12 -3.38
C LEU A 65 1.72 9.41 -4.39
N THR A 66 1.49 10.69 -4.74
CA THR A 66 0.60 11.08 -5.86
C THR A 66 0.98 10.37 -7.16
N ARG A 67 2.27 10.08 -7.36
CA ARG A 67 2.77 9.35 -8.53
C ARG A 67 2.21 7.93 -8.64
N VAL A 68 1.82 7.29 -7.53
CA VAL A 68 1.14 5.98 -7.55
C VAL A 68 -0.22 6.13 -8.23
N VAL A 69 -0.99 7.15 -7.85
CA VAL A 69 -2.31 7.41 -8.45
C VAL A 69 -2.16 7.71 -9.95
N GLU A 70 -1.18 8.53 -10.32
CA GLU A 70 -0.89 8.83 -11.72
C GLU A 70 -0.44 7.61 -12.53
N GLY A 71 0.13 6.59 -11.91
CA GLY A 71 0.46 5.32 -12.56
C GLY A 71 -0.76 4.42 -12.77
N LEU A 72 -1.68 4.39 -11.80
CA LEU A 72 -2.86 3.52 -11.79
C LEU A 72 -3.99 3.99 -12.73
N VAL A 73 -4.10 5.29 -13.01
CA VAL A 73 -5.21 5.88 -13.78
C VAL A 73 -4.85 6.09 -15.26
N ARG A 74 -3.70 5.58 -15.72
CA ARG A 74 -3.30 5.61 -17.13
C ARG A 74 -3.97 4.51 -17.92
#